data_AF-A0A355SVH8-F1
#
_entry.id   AF-A0A355SVH8-F1
#
_cell.length_a   1.000
_cell.length_b   1.000
_cell.length_c   1.000
_cell.angle_alpha   90.00
_cell.angle_beta   90.00
_cell.angle_gamma   90.00
#
_symmetry.space_group_name_H-M   'P 1'
#
loop_
_entity.id
_entity.type
_entity.pdbx_description
1 polymer ?
#
loop_
_entity_poly.entity_id
_entity_poly.type
_entity_poly.pdbx_seq_one_letter_code
_entity_poly.pdbx_strand_id
1 'polypeptide(L)'
;IAIQCRESDLSRYEHLFCEQTKLAVSLERAFLRKLGGGCQTPVGAHYTDGIFYIYHPKIGHTTFEFELESLNDIEPVLDSICSDMEFE
;
A
#
# COMPACT_ATOMS: atom_id res chain seq x y z
N ILE A 1 -6.26 -6.51 -10.16
CA ILE A 1 -5.77 -6.46 -11.57
C ILE A 1 -5.31 -5.03 -11.85
N ALA A 2 -4.30 -4.83 -12.68
CA ALA A 2 -3.81 -3.51 -13.08
C ALA A 2 -3.71 -3.42 -14.61
N ILE A 3 -3.84 -2.22 -15.15
CA ILE A 3 -3.62 -1.93 -16.57
C ILE A 3 -2.32 -1.13 -16.67
N GLN A 4 -1.37 -1.62 -17.48
CA GLN A 4 -0.20 -0.85 -17.88
C GLN A 4 -0.43 -0.32 -19.30
N CYS A 5 -0.34 0.98 -19.48
CA CYS A 5 -0.54 1.65 -20.76
C CYS A 5 0.44 2.81 -20.92
N ARG A 6 0.42 3.47 -22.09
CA ARG A 6 1.14 4.73 -22.29
C ARG A 6 0.40 5.84 -21.55
N GLU A 7 1.13 6.85 -21.09
CA GLU A 7 0.52 8.01 -20.40
C GLU A 7 -0.53 8.73 -21.26
N SER A 8 -0.32 8.77 -22.58
CA SER A 8 -1.30 9.33 -23.53
C SER A 8 -2.66 8.63 -23.54
N ASP A 9 -2.74 7.40 -23.02
CA ASP A 9 -3.96 6.59 -23.01
C ASP A 9 -4.68 6.62 -21.64
N LEU A 10 -4.23 7.43 -20.67
CA LEU A 10 -4.81 7.45 -19.32
C LEU A 10 -6.31 7.72 -19.31
N SER A 11 -6.78 8.74 -20.05
CA SER A 11 -8.20 9.10 -20.16
C SER A 11 -9.08 7.98 -20.72
N ARG A 12 -8.49 7.03 -21.46
CA ARG A 12 -9.18 5.85 -21.98
C ARG A 12 -9.49 4.82 -20.90
N TYR A 13 -8.69 4.73 -19.84
CA TYR A 13 -8.79 3.67 -18.84
C TYR A 13 -9.17 4.14 -17.44
N GLU A 14 -9.03 5.43 -17.13
CA GLU A 14 -9.24 5.97 -15.78
C GLU A 14 -10.60 5.60 -15.16
N HIS A 15 -11.66 5.57 -15.97
CA HIS A 15 -13.03 5.29 -15.52
C HIS A 15 -13.31 3.81 -15.24
N LEU A 16 -12.35 2.91 -15.51
CA LEU A 16 -12.50 1.47 -15.27
C LEU A 16 -12.10 1.07 -13.84
N PHE A 17 -11.47 1.97 -13.09
CA PHE A 17 -10.92 1.66 -11.78
C PHE A 17 -11.92 1.96 -10.66
N CYS A 18 -11.91 1.10 -9.64
CA CYS A 18 -12.56 1.36 -8.36
C CYS A 18 -11.61 2.20 -7.50
N GLU A 19 -12.06 3.39 -7.08
CA GLU A 19 -11.23 4.31 -6.28
C GLU A 19 -10.79 3.71 -4.95
N GLN A 20 -11.65 2.93 -4.28
CA GLN A 20 -11.29 2.24 -3.04
C GLN A 20 -10.16 1.22 -3.26
N THR A 21 -10.26 0.42 -4.32
CA THR A 21 -9.20 -0.55 -4.66
C THR A 21 -7.90 0.17 -5.04
N LYS A 22 -8.00 1.28 -5.76
CA LYS A 22 -6.84 2.10 -6.16
C LYS A 22 -6.11 2.65 -4.94
N LEU A 23 -6.82 3.15 -3.92
CA LEU A 23 -6.23 3.62 -2.67
C LEU A 23 -5.53 2.47 -1.91
N ALA A 24 -6.27 1.38 -1.64
CA ALA A 24 -5.76 0.22 -0.91
C ALA A 24 -4.50 -0.37 -1.57
N VAL A 25 -4.56 -0.67 -2.87
CA VAL A 25 -3.43 -1.28 -3.59
C VAL A 25 -2.26 -0.31 -3.72
N SER A 26 -2.51 1.00 -3.79
CA SER A 26 -1.42 1.99 -3.83
C SER A 26 -0.65 2.03 -2.51
N LEU A 27 -1.36 1.99 -1.38
CA LEU A 27 -0.79 1.90 -0.03
C LEU A 27 0.01 0.61 0.14
N GLU A 28 -0.60 -0.55 -0.14
CA GLU A 28 0.03 -1.88 -0.03
C GLU A 28 1.34 -1.95 -0.85
N ARG A 29 1.30 -1.46 -2.10
CA ARG A 29 2.48 -1.44 -2.97
C ARG A 29 3.55 -0.46 -2.50
N ALA A 30 3.16 0.70 -1.98
CA ALA A 30 4.09 1.68 -1.44
C ALA A 30 4.83 1.12 -0.22
N PHE A 31 4.11 0.47 0.69
CA PHE A 31 4.69 -0.21 1.85
C PHE A 31 5.70 -1.29 1.45
N LEU A 32 5.34 -2.18 0.53
CA LEU A 32 6.23 -3.24 0.06
C LEU A 32 7.51 -2.69 -0.61
N ARG A 33 7.40 -1.57 -1.36
CA ARG A 33 8.57 -0.89 -1.94
C ARG A 33 9.48 -0.31 -0.85
N LYS A 34 8.91 0.28 0.19
CA LYS A 34 9.65 0.95 1.27
C LYS A 34 10.47 -0.03 2.10
N LEU A 35 9.96 -1.24 2.30
CA LEU A 35 10.68 -2.31 2.99
C LEU A 35 11.85 -2.91 2.18
N GLY A 36 12.11 -2.42 0.96
CA GLY A 36 13.17 -2.97 0.10
C GLY A 36 12.94 -4.44 -0.29
N GLY A 37 11.71 -4.93 -0.11
CA GLY A 37 11.35 -6.33 -0.33
C GLY A 37 11.31 -6.64 -1.82
N GLY A 38 12.32 -7.37 -2.31
CA GLY A 38 12.19 -8.10 -3.56
C GLY A 38 11.11 -9.18 -3.46
N CYS A 39 10.79 -9.83 -4.58
CA CYS A 39 9.78 -10.89 -4.70
C CYS A 39 9.97 -12.10 -3.74
N GLN A 40 11.10 -12.17 -3.02
CA GLN A 40 11.48 -13.28 -2.14
C GLN A 40 11.35 -12.97 -0.65
N THR A 41 10.99 -11.74 -0.26
CA THR A 41 10.83 -11.40 1.17
C THR A 41 9.42 -11.80 1.63
N PRO A 42 9.26 -12.62 2.70
CA PRO A 42 7.95 -13.06 3.16
C PRO A 42 7.22 -11.96 3.95
N VAL A 43 6.80 -10.92 3.25
CA VAL A 43 6.04 -9.77 3.78
C VAL A 43 4.63 -9.78 3.21
N GLY A 44 3.64 -9.56 4.08
CA GLY A 44 2.25 -9.36 3.70
C GLY A 44 1.80 -7.93 4.01
N ALA A 45 0.98 -7.36 3.14
CA ALA A 45 0.34 -6.07 3.33
C ALA A 45 -1.06 -6.12 2.72
N HIS A 46 -2.07 -5.76 3.50
CA HIS A 46 -3.46 -5.74 3.02
C HIS A 46 -4.25 -4.63 3.72
N TYR A 47 -4.89 -3.75 2.95
CA TYR A 47 -5.75 -2.69 3.49
C TYR A 47 -7.21 -2.94 3.12
N THR A 48 -8.08 -2.99 4.13
CA THR A 48 -9.53 -3.08 3.95
C THR A 48 -10.24 -2.47 5.15
N ASP A 49 -11.37 -1.82 4.91
CA ASP A 49 -12.30 -1.33 5.94
C ASP A 49 -11.62 -0.53 7.06
N GLY A 50 -10.69 0.36 6.72
CA GLY A 50 -9.98 1.20 7.68
C GLY A 50 -8.86 0.49 8.45
N ILE A 51 -8.53 -0.76 8.09
CA ILE A 51 -7.52 -1.57 8.78
C ILE A 51 -6.42 -1.98 7.82
N PHE A 52 -5.17 -1.70 8.19
CA PHE A 52 -3.99 -2.15 7.47
C PHE A 52 -3.33 -3.33 8.19
N TYR A 53 -3.48 -4.51 7.62
CA TYR A 53 -2.89 -5.76 8.09
C TYR A 53 -1.50 -5.92 7.50
N ILE A 54 -0.52 -6.16 8.37
CA ILE A 54 0.88 -6.35 7.98
C ILE A 54 1.39 -7.65 8.58
N TYR A 55 2.18 -8.37 7.79
CA TYR A 55 3.03 -9.44 8.29
C TYR A 55 4.48 -9.18 7.89
N HIS A 56 5.39 -9.24 8.85
CA HIS A 56 6.83 -9.21 8.59
C HIS A 56 7.57 -10.25 9.46
N PRO A 57 8.56 -10.99 8.94
CA PRO A 57 9.17 -12.11 9.68
C PRO A 57 9.82 -11.74 11.01
N LYS A 58 10.31 -10.51 11.15
CA LYS A 58 10.92 -10.01 12.41
C LYS A 58 9.89 -9.63 13.48
N ILE A 59 8.69 -9.20 13.06
CA ILE A 59 7.71 -8.54 13.94
C ILE A 59 6.45 -9.41 14.11
N GLY A 60 6.24 -10.36 13.20
CA GLY A 60 5.02 -11.15 13.12
C GLY A 60 3.89 -10.37 12.45
N HIS A 61 2.66 -10.64 12.88
CA HIS A 61 1.46 -9.98 12.40
C HIS A 61 1.15 -8.74 13.26
N THR A 62 0.88 -7.61 12.61
CA THR A 62 0.44 -6.37 13.27
C THR A 62 -0.62 -5.66 12.42
N THR A 63 -1.37 -4.75 13.05
CA THR A 63 -2.48 -4.02 12.44
C THR A 63 -2.44 -2.55 12.80
N PHE A 64 -2.77 -1.69 11.85
CA PHE A 64 -2.94 -0.25 12.06
C PHE A 64 -4.33 0.17 11.61
N GLU A 65 -5.04 0.93 12.44
CA GLU A 65 -6.39 1.44 12.14
C GLU A 65 -6.30 2.91 11.71
N PHE A 66 -6.72 3.20 10.48
CA PHE A 66 -6.81 4.55 9.92
C PHE A 66 -7.66 4.58 8.65
N GLU A 67 -8.26 5.74 8.38
CA GLU A 67 -8.95 6.03 7.12
C GLU A 67 -7.98 6.61 6.09
N LEU A 68 -8.14 6.19 4.83
CA LEU A 68 -7.34 6.67 3.71
C LEU A 68 -8.27 7.37 2.70
N GLU A 69 -8.22 8.70 2.65
CA GLU A 69 -9.09 9.50 1.79
C GLU A 69 -8.43 9.86 0.45
N SER A 70 -7.09 9.94 0.43
CA SER A 70 -6.32 10.38 -0.73
C SER A 70 -5.01 9.61 -0.89
N LEU A 71 -4.50 9.57 -2.14
CA LEU A 71 -3.16 9.06 -2.42
C LEU A 71 -2.05 9.88 -1.75
N ASN A 72 -2.32 11.16 -1.45
CA ASN A 72 -1.37 12.04 -0.76
C ASN A 72 -1.14 11.65 0.71
N ASP A 73 -2.08 10.91 1.30
CA ASP A 73 -2.02 10.50 2.71
C ASP A 73 -1.11 9.26 2.89
N ILE A 74 -0.79 8.56 1.80
CA ILE A 74 -0.04 7.29 1.84
C ILE A 74 1.36 7.47 2.44
N GLU A 75 2.16 8.40 1.91
CA GLU A 75 3.56 8.53 2.35
C GLU A 75 3.68 8.93 3.83
N PRO A 76 2.93 9.95 4.32
CA PRO A 76 2.93 10.29 5.74
C PRO A 76 2.51 9.14 6.67
N VAL A 77 1.48 8.38 6.27
CA VAL A 77 1.01 7.22 7.05
C VAL A 77 2.08 6.14 7.09
N LEU A 78 2.73 5.85 5.97
CA LEU A 78 3.79 4.85 5.91
C LEU A 78 5.05 5.27 6.68
N ASP A 79 5.40 6.55 6.70
CA ASP A 79 6.50 7.05 7.56
C ASP A 79 6.23 6.76 9.04
N SER A 80 5.01 7.01 9.51
CA SER A 80 4.59 6.70 10.89
C SER A 80 4.68 5.20 11.17
N ILE A 81 4.09 4.38 10.30
CA ILE A 81 4.07 2.92 10.46
C ILE A 81 5.48 2.33 10.45
N CYS A 82 6.34 2.73 9.51
CA CYS A 82 7.71 2.21 9.43
C CYS A 82 8.53 2.60 10.66
N SER A 83 8.30 3.80 11.21
CA SER A 83 8.93 4.25 12.46
C SER A 83 8.46 3.41 13.65
N ASP A 84 7.17 3.11 13.75
CA ASP A 84 6.59 2.27 14.80
C ASP A 84 7.05 0.81 14.73
N MET A 85 7.35 0.32 13.53
CA MET A 85 7.85 -1.03 13.27
C MET A 85 9.36 -1.19 13.47
N GLU A 86 10.08 -0.14 13.90
CA GLU A 86 11.54 -0.14 14.13
C GLU A 86 12.37 -0.62 12.92
N PHE A 87 11.93 -0.32 11.70
CA PHE A 87 12.76 -0.57 10.51
C PHE A 87 13.78 0.56 10.33
N GLU A 88 14.98 0.40 10.91
CA GLU A 88 16.18 1.17 10.53
C GLU A 88 16.70 0.80 9.13
#